data_AF-A0A7Z9WW22-F1
#
_entry.id   AF-A0A7Z9WW22-F1
#
_cell.length_a   1.000
_cell.length_b   1.000
_cell.length_c   1.000
_cell.angle_alpha   90.00
_cell.angle_beta   90.00
_cell.angle_gamma   90.00
#
_symmetry.space_group_name_H-M   'P 1'
#
loop_
_entity.id
_entity.type
_entity.pdbx_description
1 polymer ?
#
loop_
_entity_poly.entity_id
_entity_poly.type
_entity_poly.pdbx_seq_one_letter_code
_entity_poly.pdbx_strand_id
1 'polypeptide(L)' 'MRHAMIALSLTVSSGVTTSTEAGSIPEKLLKTVDEMLWQAKGQGRKRVIIGVL' A
#
# COMPACT_ATOMS: atom_id res chain seq x y z
N MET A 1 14.60 -18.62 -34.14
CA MET A 1 13.93 -18.92 -32.85
C MET A 1 12.92 -17.81 -32.59
N ARG A 2 11.62 -18.12 -32.50
CA ARG A 2 10.57 -17.11 -32.22
C ARG A 2 10.47 -16.96 -30.70
N HIS A 3 10.80 -15.78 -30.18
CA HIS A 3 10.53 -15.46 -28.78
C HIS A 3 9.00 -15.34 -28.60
N ALA A 4 8.40 -16.25 -27.85
CA ALA A 4 7.02 -16.10 -27.42
C ALA A 4 6.97 -14.93 -26.41
N MET A 5 6.23 -13.86 -26.73
CA MET A 5 5.96 -12.81 -25.75
C MET A 5 5.05 -13.37 -24.65
N ILE A 6 5.57 -13.49 -23.44
CA ILE A 6 4.78 -13.79 -22.25
C ILE A 6 4.19 -12.47 -21.74
N ALA A 7 2.88 -12.32 -21.81
CA ALA A 7 2.20 -11.19 -21.19
C ALA A 7 2.20 -11.36 -19.67
N LEU A 8 3.04 -10.60 -18.97
CA LEU A 8 3.09 -10.56 -17.52
C LEU A 8 2.10 -9.51 -16.99
N SER A 9 1.12 -9.96 -16.22
CA SER A 9 0.18 -9.08 -15.49
C SER A 9 0.65 -8.90 -14.06
N LEU A 10 1.06 -7.67 -13.72
CA LEU A 10 1.48 -7.29 -12.37
C LEU A 10 0.41 -6.44 -11.68
N THR A 11 0.37 -6.52 -10.35
CA THR A 11 -0.54 -5.71 -9.53
C THR A 11 0.21 -5.16 -8.33
N VAL A 12 -0.26 -4.03 -7.81
CA VAL A 12 0.28 -3.38 -6.61
C VAL A 12 -0.76 -3.37 -5.50
N SER A 13 -0.28 -3.30 -4.27
CA SER A 13 -1.11 -3.03 -3.10
C SER A 13 -0.59 -1.76 -2.45
N SER A 14 -1.49 -0.93 -1.92
CA SER A 14 -1.14 0.40 -1.41
C SER A 14 -1.81 0.62 -0.06
N GLY A 15 -1.03 1.06 0.92
CA GLY A 15 -1.54 1.69 2.13
C GLY A 15 -1.53 3.20 1.94
N VAL A 16 -2.56 3.89 2.41
CA VAL A 16 -2.65 5.35 2.41
C VAL A 16 -3.02 5.80 3.81
N THR A 17 -2.37 6.85 4.29
CA THR A 17 -2.77 7.49 5.55
C THR A 17 -2.71 9.01 5.42
N THR A 18 -3.60 9.69 6.14
CA THR A 18 -3.62 11.15 6.27
C THR A 18 -3.65 11.50 7.74
N SER A 19 -2.98 12.58 8.15
CA SER A 19 -3.13 13.11 9.51
C SER A 19 -3.70 14.51 9.52
N THR A 20 -4.52 14.77 10.52
CA THR A 20 -5.05 16.11 10.84
C THR A 20 -4.45 16.69 12.13
N GLU A 21 -3.60 15.92 12.83
CA GLU A 21 -2.92 16.36 14.05
C GLU A 21 -1.82 17.37 13.68
N ALA A 22 -1.96 18.61 14.17
CA ALA A 22 -0.90 19.60 14.08
C ALA A 22 0.33 19.12 14.87
N GLY A 23 1.48 18.99 14.19
CA GLY A 23 2.70 18.45 14.78
C GLY A 23 2.80 16.92 14.74
N SER A 24 2.01 16.25 13.88
CA SER A 24 2.08 14.80 13.68
C SER A 24 3.52 14.33 13.47
N ILE A 25 3.96 13.39 14.30
CA ILE A 25 5.28 12.77 14.24
C ILE A 25 5.37 11.95 12.94
N PRO A 26 6.28 12.25 12.00
CA PRO A 26 6.39 11.55 10.71
C PRO A 26 6.47 10.02 10.86
N GLU A 27 7.11 9.52 11.92
CA GLU A 27 7.21 8.10 12.23
C GLU A 27 5.86 7.45 12.52
N LYS A 28 4.91 8.19 13.13
CA LYS A 28 3.54 7.70 13.39
C LYS A 28 2.80 7.52 12.06
N LEU A 29 2.91 8.50 11.16
CA LEU A 29 2.37 8.41 9.78
C LEU A 29 2.95 7.22 9.02
N LEU A 30 4.28 7.04 9.06
CA LEU A 30 4.94 5.93 8.38
C LEU A 30 4.54 4.57 8.95
N LYS A 31 4.41 4.45 10.27
CA LYS A 31 3.93 3.21 10.89
C LYS A 31 2.50 2.89 10.46
N THR A 32 1.60 3.87 10.49
CA THR A 32 0.21 3.65 10.09
C THR A 32 0.08 3.33 8.60
N VAL A 33 0.86 3.97 7.71
CA VAL A 33 0.80 3.62 6.28
C VAL A 33 1.30 2.20 6.02
N ASP A 34 2.32 1.74 6.76
CA ASP A 34 2.81 0.36 6.67
C ASP A 34 1.76 -0.65 7.17
N GLU A 35 1.07 -0.35 8.27
CA GLU A 35 -0.05 -1.15 8.77
C GLU A 35 -1.18 -1.28 7.74
N MET A 36 -1.54 -0.19 7.05
CA MET A 36 -2.53 -0.22 5.97
C MET A 36 -2.06 -1.08 4.78
N LEU A 37 -0.79 -0.98 4.41
CA LEU A 37 -0.21 -1.82 3.35
C LEU A 37 -0.15 -3.29 3.76
N TRP A 38 0.18 -3.58 5.01
CA TRP A 38 0.17 -4.92 5.58
C TRP A 38 -1.22 -5.54 5.49
N GLN A 39 -2.26 -4.80 5.87
CA GLN A 39 -3.66 -5.23 5.72
C GLN A 39 -4.02 -5.47 4.25
N ALA A 40 -3.63 -4.57 3.34
CA ALA A 40 -3.87 -4.74 1.91
C ALA A 40 -3.29 -6.06 1.37
N LYS A 41 -2.09 -6.43 1.83
CA LYS A 41 -1.45 -7.71 1.49
C LYS A 41 -2.17 -8.90 2.15
N GLY A 42 -2.51 -8.79 3.43
CA GLY A 42 -3.22 -9.84 4.18
C GLY A 42 -4.61 -10.17 3.63
N GLN A 43 -5.30 -9.20 3.02
CA GLN A 43 -6.61 -9.42 2.40
C GLN A 43 -6.55 -9.94 0.95
N GLY A 44 -5.37 -10.28 0.42
CA GLY A 44 -5.22 -10.87 -0.92
C GLY A 44 -4.64 -9.94 -1.98
N ARG A 45 -3.93 -8.87 -1.59
CA ARG A 45 -3.23 -7.94 -2.50
C ARG A 45 -4.18 -7.21 -3.47
N LYS A 46 -3.63 -6.52 -4.48
CA LYS A 46 -4.36 -5.75 -5.53
C LYS A 46 -5.45 -4.86 -4.97
N ARG A 47 -5.14 -4.08 -3.93
CA ARG A 47 -6.10 -3.21 -3.26
C ARG A 47 -5.44 -2.03 -2.56
N VAL A 48 -6.28 -1.06 -2.24
CA VAL A 48 -5.93 0.13 -1.48
C VAL A 48 -6.65 0.08 -0.14
N ILE A 49 -5.94 0.32 0.96
CA ILE A 49 -6.51 0.50 2.30
C ILE A 49 -6.15 1.89 2.79
N ILE A 50 -7.13 2.60 3.35
CA ILE A 50 -7.00 3.99 3.80
C ILE A 50 -7.16 4.02 5.32
N GLY A 51 -6.17 4.63 5.99
CA GLY A 51 -6.21 4.96 7.41
C GLY A 51 -6.24 6.48 7.63
N VAL A 52 -6.64 6.88 8.83
CA VAL A 52 -6.59 8.28 9.27
C VAL A 52 -5.95 8.32 10.65
N LEU A 53 -5.06 9.29 10.84
CA LEU A 53 -4.34 9.57 12.08
C LEU A 53 -4.79 10.88 12.71
#